data_AF-A0A8H6HJX6-F1
#
_entry.id   AF-A0A8H6HJX6-F1
#
_cell.length_a   1.000
_cell.length_b   1.000
_cell.length_c   1.000
_cell.angle_alpha   90.00
_cell.angle_beta   90.00
_cell.angle_gamma   90.00
#
_symmetry.space_group_name_H-M   'P 1'
#
loop_
_entity.id
_entity.type
_entity.pdbx_description
1 polymer ?
#
loop_
_entity_poly.entity_id
_entity_poly.type
_entity_poly.pdbx_seq_one_letter_code
_entity_poly.pdbx_strand_id
1 'polypeptide(L)'
;VVVSADCKKETGEKHAELIQTVLDGVNAQKSKTQTQIVSIASDGETRRGSAMVMLTFDRKLSPESDIYPELSSLPFMNFHVGEDDITADKDWKHVFKRLRNLLLRESGIVVGGCHITPSITCGK
;
A
#
# COMPACT_ATOMS: atom_id res chain seq x y z
N VAL A 1 -8.44 4.78 12.64
CA VAL A 1 -8.41 6.25 12.47
C VAL A 1 -8.52 6.54 10.98
N VAL A 2 -9.38 7.48 10.55
CA VAL A 2 -9.39 7.94 9.15
C VAL A 2 -8.53 9.19 9.06
N VAL A 3 -7.54 9.16 8.16
CA VAL A 3 -6.58 10.26 7.98
C VAL A 3 -6.74 10.79 6.56
N SER A 4 -6.86 12.11 6.44
CA SER A 4 -6.85 12.86 5.18
C SER A 4 -8.00 12.56 4.19
N ALA A 5 -9.05 13.39 4.23
CA ALA A 5 -10.01 13.46 3.13
C ALA A 5 -9.37 14.15 1.91
N ASP A 6 -9.51 13.58 0.70
CA ASP A 6 -8.85 14.10 -0.51
C ASP A 6 -9.43 15.46 -0.93
N CYS A 7 -8.63 16.51 -0.83
CA CYS A 7 -8.97 17.84 -1.35
C CYS A 7 -8.55 18.05 -2.81
N LYS A 8 -7.93 17.04 -3.43
CA LYS A 8 -7.30 17.03 -4.76
C LYS A 8 -6.23 18.06 -5.03
N LYS A 9 -5.77 18.82 -4.04
CA LYS A 9 -4.75 19.87 -4.19
C LYS A 9 -3.40 19.55 -3.55
N GLU A 10 -3.34 18.54 -2.69
CA GLU A 10 -2.11 18.15 -2.00
C GLU A 10 -1.19 17.33 -2.92
N THR A 11 0.12 17.40 -2.68
CA THR A 11 1.14 16.56 -3.33
C THR A 11 1.37 15.29 -2.51
N GLY A 12 2.12 14.32 -3.04
CA GLY A 12 2.45 13.09 -2.30
C GLY A 12 3.25 13.37 -1.03
N GLU A 13 4.18 14.32 -1.09
CA GLU A 13 5.04 14.74 0.03
C GLU A 13 4.21 15.37 1.15
N LYS A 14 3.31 16.30 0.82
CA LYS A 14 2.40 16.92 1.80
C LYS A 14 1.48 15.91 2.46
N HIS A 15 1.03 14.90 1.69
CA HIS A 15 0.28 13.80 2.26
C HIS A 15 1.12 12.93 3.20
N ALA A 16 2.39 12.69 2.89
CA ALA A 16 3.30 11.97 3.77
C ALA A 16 3.50 12.72 5.10
N GLU A 17 3.73 14.04 5.06
CA GLU A 17 3.85 14.89 6.25
C GLU A 17 2.61 14.82 7.14
N LEU A 18 1.42 14.86 6.54
CA LEU A 18 0.16 14.79 7.26
C LEU A 18 -0.08 13.41 7.88
N ILE A 19 0.26 12.33 7.17
CA ILE A 19 0.17 10.97 7.71
C ILE A 19 1.20 10.82 8.86
N GLN A 20 2.43 11.28 8.67
CA GLN A 20 3.48 11.24 9.70
C GLN A 20 3.04 11.96 10.97
N THR A 21 2.42 13.14 10.85
CA THR A 21 1.88 13.88 12.01
C THR A 21 0.88 13.04 12.83
N VAL A 22 0.07 12.21 12.17
CA VAL A 22 -0.84 11.29 12.86
C VAL A 22 -0.10 10.12 13.49
N LEU A 23 0.90 9.55 12.80
CA LEU A 23 1.75 8.48 13.36
C LEU A 23 2.43 8.96 14.64
N ASP A 24 3.05 10.14 14.60
CA ASP A 24 3.73 10.77 15.74
C ASP A 24 2.76 11.01 16.90
N GLY A 25 1.55 11.51 16.59
CA GLY A 25 0.52 11.74 17.59
C GLY A 25 0.03 10.46 18.28
N VAL A 26 -0.13 9.37 17.54
CA VAL A 26 -0.49 8.06 18.11
C VAL A 26 0.66 7.49 18.94
N ASN A 27 1.89 7.57 18.42
CA ASN A 27 3.09 7.12 19.12
C ASN A 27 3.31 7.90 20.44
N ALA A 28 3.04 9.20 20.46
CA ALA A 28 3.09 10.01 21.67
C ALA A 28 2.07 9.58 22.74
N GLN A 29 0.97 8.91 22.37
CA GLN A 29 -0.02 8.39 23.30
C GLN A 29 0.15 6.88 23.60
N LYS A 30 1.15 6.21 23.01
CA LYS A 30 1.36 4.76 23.12
C LYS A 30 1.44 4.26 24.55
N SER A 31 2.04 5.03 25.47
CA SER A 31 2.13 4.68 26.90
C SER A 31 0.77 4.62 27.61
N LYS A 32 -0.24 5.34 27.10
CA LYS A 32 -1.59 5.38 27.66
C LYS A 32 -2.55 4.43 26.95
N THR A 33 -2.42 4.31 25.63
CA THR A 33 -3.36 3.55 24.79
C THR A 33 -2.90 2.12 24.52
N GLN A 34 -1.62 1.83 24.75
CA GLN A 34 -0.97 0.56 24.39
C GLN A 34 -1.24 0.14 22.93
N THR A 35 -1.48 1.13 22.06
CA THR A 35 -1.82 0.90 20.65
C THR A 35 -0.56 0.97 19.81
N GLN A 36 -0.43 0.03 18.87
CA GLN A 36 0.64 0.01 17.87
C GLN A 36 0.04 0.08 16.48
N ILE A 37 0.60 0.95 15.64
CA ILE A 37 0.28 1.00 14.22
C ILE A 37 1.15 -0.04 13.53
N VAL A 38 0.52 -0.97 12.84
CA VAL A 38 1.21 -2.06 12.11
C VAL A 38 1.08 -1.91 10.59
N SER A 39 0.08 -1.16 10.14
CA SER A 39 -0.19 -0.96 8.72
C SER A 39 -0.92 0.35 8.46
N ILE A 40 -0.60 0.97 7.33
CA ILE A 40 -1.36 2.08 6.76
C ILE A 40 -2.01 1.57 5.48
N ALA A 41 -3.31 1.81 5.31
CA ALA A 41 -4.04 1.43 4.11
C ALA A 41 -4.50 2.67 3.36
N SER A 42 -4.37 2.63 2.04
CA SER A 42 -4.82 3.72 1.17
C SER A 42 -5.61 3.19 -0.03
N ASP A 43 -6.47 4.05 -0.58
CA ASP A 43 -7.21 3.75 -1.81
C ASP A 43 -6.32 3.82 -3.07
N GLY A 44 -6.96 3.62 -4.23
CA GLY A 44 -6.33 3.63 -5.54
C GLY A 44 -5.94 5.02 -6.07
N GLU A 45 -5.64 5.99 -5.21
CA GLU A 45 -5.26 7.35 -5.58
C GLU A 45 -3.72 7.46 -5.66
N THR A 46 -3.20 8.07 -6.74
CA THR A 46 -1.77 7.99 -7.08
C THR A 46 -0.89 8.75 -6.10
N ARG A 47 -1.32 9.91 -5.60
CA ARG A 47 -0.51 10.76 -4.72
C ARG A 47 -0.37 10.16 -3.33
N ARG A 48 -1.46 9.57 -2.81
CA ARG A 48 -1.42 8.68 -1.64
C ARG A 48 -0.49 7.49 -1.88
N GLY A 49 -0.48 6.93 -3.08
CA GLY A 49 0.52 5.93 -3.48
C GLY A 49 1.96 6.39 -3.25
N SER A 50 2.32 7.60 -3.69
CA SER A 50 3.66 8.16 -3.47
C SER A 50 3.95 8.37 -1.98
N ALA A 51 3.01 8.94 -1.23
CA ALA A 51 3.15 9.15 0.21
C ALA A 51 3.41 7.83 0.95
N MET A 52 2.67 6.78 0.60
CA MET A 52 2.81 5.44 1.17
C MET A 52 4.21 4.87 0.92
N VAL A 53 4.73 5.00 -0.31
CA VAL A 53 6.09 4.54 -0.63
C VAL A 53 7.11 5.29 0.23
N MET A 54 7.00 6.61 0.36
CA MET A 54 7.91 7.41 1.19
C MET A 54 7.90 6.96 2.66
N LEU A 55 6.74 6.57 3.20
CA LEU A 55 6.58 6.22 4.61
C LEU A 55 6.87 4.75 4.93
N THR A 56 6.70 3.84 3.96
CA THR A 56 6.66 2.38 4.24
C THR A 56 7.62 1.55 3.39
N PHE A 57 8.40 2.16 2.49
CA PHE A 57 9.38 1.46 1.65
C PHE A 57 10.80 1.95 1.95
N ASP A 58 11.12 2.12 3.23
CA ASP A 58 12.42 2.62 3.68
C ASP A 58 13.47 1.51 3.75
N ARG A 59 13.16 0.43 4.48
CA ARG A 59 14.09 -0.70 4.71
C ARG A 59 13.40 -2.04 4.57
N LYS A 60 14.18 -3.12 4.45
CA LYS A 60 13.65 -4.48 4.54
C LYS A 60 13.39 -4.84 6.00
N LEU A 61 12.28 -5.53 6.23
CA LEU A 61 11.86 -6.09 7.51
C LEU A 61 12.92 -7.07 8.00
N SER A 62 13.36 -6.88 9.24
CA SER A 62 14.33 -7.74 9.90
C SER A 62 13.67 -9.06 10.31
N PRO A 63 14.36 -10.22 10.16
CA PRO A 63 13.90 -11.50 10.70
C PRO A 63 13.68 -11.51 12.21
N GLU A 64 14.30 -10.59 12.93
CA GLU A 64 14.17 -10.40 14.38
C GLU A 64 12.97 -9.53 14.76
N SER A 65 12.27 -8.95 13.78
CA SER A 65 11.04 -8.17 14.02
C SER A 65 9.90 -9.07 14.49
N ASP A 66 9.12 -8.57 15.45
CA ASP A 66 7.97 -9.28 16.02
C ASP A 66 6.92 -9.67 14.99
N ILE A 67 6.82 -8.94 13.86
CA ILE A 67 5.84 -9.23 12.79
C ILE A 67 6.39 -10.13 11.68
N TYR A 68 7.68 -10.46 11.72
CA TYR A 68 8.32 -11.25 10.66
C TYR A 68 7.76 -12.67 10.56
N PRO A 69 7.57 -13.44 11.67
CA PRO A 69 7.03 -14.80 11.59
C PRO A 69 5.67 -14.87 10.87
N GLU A 70 4.80 -13.89 11.10
CA GLU A 70 3.45 -13.78 10.52
C GLU A 70 3.51 -13.51 9.02
N LEU A 71 4.44 -12.66 8.60
CA LEU A 71 4.55 -12.20 7.21
C LEU A 71 5.43 -13.11 6.35
N SER A 72 6.40 -13.80 6.95
CA SER A 72 7.42 -14.60 6.25
C SER A 72 6.84 -15.72 5.40
N SER A 73 5.69 -16.26 5.80
CA SER A 73 5.01 -17.35 5.12
C SER A 73 4.13 -16.91 3.94
N LEU A 74 3.90 -15.60 3.78
CA LEU A 74 2.97 -15.07 2.78
C LEU A 74 3.63 -15.02 1.40
N PRO A 75 3.12 -15.78 0.40
CA PRO A 75 3.67 -15.76 -0.94
C PRO A 75 3.59 -14.35 -1.55
N PHE A 76 4.69 -13.90 -2.16
CA PHE A 76 4.81 -12.58 -2.78
C PHE A 76 4.69 -11.39 -1.83
N MET A 77 4.74 -11.60 -0.51
CA MET A 77 4.77 -10.51 0.44
C MET A 77 6.01 -9.65 0.22
N ASN A 78 5.79 -8.34 0.12
CA ASN A 78 6.88 -7.39 0.08
C ASN A 78 7.32 -7.09 1.51
N PHE A 79 8.58 -7.39 1.84
CA PHE A 79 9.15 -7.12 3.15
C PHE A 79 9.68 -5.70 3.32
N HIS A 80 9.42 -4.75 2.42
CA HIS A 80 9.79 -3.36 2.68
C HIS A 80 8.80 -2.73 3.67
N VAL A 81 9.37 -2.08 4.69
CA VAL A 81 8.65 -1.45 5.80
C VAL A 81 9.19 -0.05 6.09
N GLY A 82 8.35 0.73 6.78
CA GLY A 82 8.67 2.04 7.32
C GLY A 82 9.27 1.98 8.71
N GLU A 83 9.41 3.12 9.36
CA GLU A 83 9.70 3.21 10.81
C GLU A 83 8.73 2.34 11.63
N ASP A 84 9.21 1.77 12.75
CA ASP A 84 8.46 0.85 13.60
C ASP A 84 7.86 -0.37 12.87
N ASP A 85 8.51 -0.77 11.77
CA ASP A 85 8.14 -1.87 10.88
C ASP A 85 6.71 -1.73 10.29
N ILE A 86 6.25 -0.49 10.12
CA ILE A 86 4.94 -0.20 9.53
C ILE A 86 4.89 -0.66 8.07
N THR A 87 3.86 -1.43 7.76
CA THR A 87 3.58 -1.93 6.41
C THR A 87 2.61 -1.02 5.63
N ALA A 88 2.63 -1.13 4.30
CA ALA A 88 1.62 -0.50 3.44
C ALA A 88 0.62 -1.51 2.89
N ASP A 89 -0.64 -1.11 2.87
CA ASP A 89 -1.73 -1.82 2.21
C ASP A 89 -2.44 -0.95 1.16
N LYS A 90 -3.01 -1.63 0.16
CA LYS A 90 -3.90 -1.03 -0.83
C LYS A 90 -5.21 -1.78 -0.84
N ASP A 91 -6.32 -1.04 -0.86
CA ASP A 91 -7.64 -1.64 -0.97
C ASP A 91 -7.70 -2.56 -2.20
N TRP A 92 -7.84 -3.87 -1.92
CA TRP A 92 -7.87 -4.93 -2.90
C TRP A 92 -8.93 -4.68 -3.98
N LYS A 93 -10.07 -4.06 -3.64
CA LYS A 93 -11.13 -3.73 -4.62
C LYS A 93 -10.59 -2.81 -5.71
N HIS A 94 -9.75 -1.85 -5.34
CA HIS A 94 -9.11 -0.94 -6.29
C HIS A 94 -8.05 -1.65 -7.14
N VAL A 95 -7.31 -2.59 -6.58
CA VAL A 95 -6.34 -3.42 -7.32
C VAL A 95 -7.04 -4.27 -8.38
N PHE A 96 -8.08 -5.02 -8.00
CA PHE A 96 -8.84 -5.87 -8.93
C PHE A 96 -9.58 -5.06 -9.99
N LYS A 97 -10.13 -3.89 -9.63
CA LYS A 97 -10.75 -2.98 -10.61
C LYS A 97 -9.74 -2.50 -11.65
N ARG A 98 -8.50 -2.19 -11.25
CA ARG A 98 -7.42 -1.79 -12.16
C ARG A 98 -7.01 -2.95 -13.06
N LEU A 99 -6.83 -4.16 -12.52
CA LEU A 99 -6.51 -5.35 -13.31
C LEU A 99 -7.58 -5.62 -14.37
N ARG A 100 -8.86 -5.65 -13.98
CA ARG A 100 -9.98 -5.80 -14.91
C ARG A 100 -9.92 -4.74 -16.02
N ASN A 101 -9.71 -3.48 -15.66
CA ASN A 101 -9.64 -2.39 -16.65
C ASN A 101 -8.44 -2.56 -17.61
N LEU A 102 -7.33 -3.16 -17.19
CA LEU A 102 -6.21 -3.48 -18.07
C LEU A 102 -6.56 -4.62 -19.03
N LEU A 103 -7.20 -5.68 -18.52
CA LEU A 103 -7.63 -6.84 -19.33
C LEU A 103 -8.66 -6.49 -20.40
N LEU A 104 -9.45 -5.44 -20.19
CA LEU A 104 -10.46 -4.95 -21.13
C LEU A 104 -9.90 -4.01 -22.21
N ARG A 105 -8.65 -3.55 -22.11
CA ARG A 105 -8.02 -2.70 -23.13
C ARG A 105 -7.56 -3.56 -24.30
N GLU A 106 -7.71 -3.07 -25.52
CA GLU A 106 -7.21 -3.75 -26.73
C GLU A 106 -5.71 -4.04 -26.66
N SER A 107 -4.94 -3.18 -25.99
CA SER A 107 -3.51 -3.37 -25.75
C SER A 107 -3.19 -4.62 -24.91
N GLY A 108 -4.14 -5.14 -24.12
CA GLY A 108 -3.93 -6.28 -23.24
C GLY A 108 -2.87 -6.06 -22.16
N ILE A 109 -2.37 -7.16 -21.60
CA ILE A 109 -1.22 -7.24 -20.69
C ILE A 109 -0.28 -8.38 -21.10
N VAL A 110 1.00 -8.29 -20.74
CA VAL A 110 1.96 -9.38 -20.95
C VAL A 110 2.30 -10.02 -19.61
N VAL A 111 2.10 -11.33 -19.49
CA VAL A 111 2.42 -12.12 -18.30
C VAL A 111 3.28 -13.31 -18.71
N GLY A 112 4.53 -13.37 -18.23
CA GLY A 112 5.44 -14.47 -18.56
C GLY A 112 5.70 -14.64 -20.07
N GLY A 113 5.67 -13.54 -20.84
CA GLY A 113 5.80 -13.55 -22.30
C GLY A 113 4.51 -13.87 -23.07
N CYS A 114 3.43 -14.25 -22.38
CA CYS A 114 2.11 -14.43 -22.99
C CYS A 114 1.38 -13.08 -23.07
N HIS A 115 0.94 -12.69 -24.27
CA HIS A 115 0.13 -11.49 -24.48
C HIS A 115 -1.36 -11.83 -24.30
N ILE A 116 -1.95 -11.35 -23.21
CA ILE A 116 -3.34 -11.57 -22.83
C ILE A 116 -4.17 -10.36 -23.27
N THR A 117 -5.07 -10.56 -24.23
CA THR A 117 -5.94 -9.53 -24.80
C THR A 117 -7.42 -9.77 -24.45
N PRO A 118 -8.31 -8.80 -24.74
CA PRO A 118 -9.75 -8.97 -24.54
C PRO A 118 -10.35 -10.16 -25.32
N SER A 119 -9.79 -10.54 -26.47
CA SER A 119 -10.30 -11.71 -27.22
C SER A 119 -10.13 -13.03 -26.44
N ILE A 120 -9.06 -13.14 -25.66
CA ILE A 120 -8.80 -14.30 -24.81
C ILE A 120 -9.69 -14.28 -23.56
N THR A 121 -9.96 -13.10 -22.99
CA THR A 121 -10.64 -12.98 -21.69
C THR A 121 -12.15 -12.75 -21.78
N CYS A 122 -12.65 -12.19 -22.87
CA CYS A 122 -14.05 -11.82 -23.05
C CYS A 122 -14.78 -12.64 -24.12
N GLY A 123 -14.09 -13.57 -24.80
CA GLY A 123 -14.70 -14.56 -25.69
C GLY A 123 -15.59 -13.95 -26.78
N LYS A 124 -15.06 -12.99 -27.54
CA LYS A 124 -15.63 -12.59 -28.83
C LYS A 124 -14.75 -13.11 -29.95
#